data_AF-A0ABD6DR41-F1
#
_entry.id   AF-A0ABD6DR41-F1
#
_cell.length_a   1.000
_cell.length_b   1.000
_cell.length_c   1.000
_cell.angle_alpha   90.00
_cell.angle_beta   90.00
_cell.angle_gamma   90.00
#
_symmetry.space_group_name_H-M   'P 1'
#
loop_
_entity.id
_entity.type
_entity.pdbx_description
1 polymer ?
#
loop_
_entity_poly.entity_id
_entity_poly.type
_entity_poly.pdbx_seq_one_letter_code
_entity_poly.pdbx_strand_id
1 'polypeptide(L)' 'MSGRLSEDDWRRIERFAKTPAYKRQPEQLLPEGEEEADAE' A
#
# COMPACT_ATOMS: atom_id res chain seq x y z
N MET A 1 -3.96 -9.57 19.51
CA MET A 1 -4.25 -9.12 18.13
C MET A 1 -4.66 -10.34 17.32
N SER A 2 -5.88 -10.36 16.75
CA SER A 2 -6.33 -11.49 15.93
C SER A 2 -5.53 -11.47 14.63
N GLY A 3 -4.62 -12.43 14.46
CA GLY A 3 -3.64 -12.48 13.35
C GLY A 3 -4.24 -12.83 11.98
N ARG A 4 -5.49 -12.45 11.73
CA ARG A 4 -6.19 -12.66 10.46
C ARG A 4 -6.58 -11.30 9.89
N LEU A 5 -6.10 -11.05 8.68
CA LEU A 5 -6.53 -9.94 7.85
C LEU A 5 -8.04 -10.03 7.59
N SER A 6 -8.71 -8.88 7.61
CA SER A 6 -10.12 -8.82 7.23
C SER A 6 -10.30 -9.06 5.73
N GLU A 7 -11.52 -9.37 5.29
CA GLU A 7 -11.81 -9.49 3.86
C GLU A 7 -11.52 -8.18 3.11
N ASP A 8 -11.71 -7.03 3.75
CA ASP A 8 -11.42 -5.73 3.17
C ASP A 8 -9.93 -5.50 2.98
N ASP A 9 -9.10 -5.96 3.92
CA ASP A 9 -7.65 -5.91 3.80
C ASP A 9 -7.17 -6.78 2.62
N TRP A 10 -7.73 -7.98 2.50
CA TRP A 10 -7.46 -8.86 1.35
C TRP A 10 -7.81 -8.21 0.01
N ARG A 11 -8.97 -7.55 -0.08
CA ARG A 11 -9.40 -6.82 -1.29
C ARG A 11 -8.44 -5.67 -1.63
N ARG A 12 -7.92 -4.96 -0.62
CA ARG A 12 -6.94 -3.88 -0.83
C ARG A 12 -5.62 -4.42 -1.37
N ILE A 13 -5.11 -5.50 -0.78
CA ILE A 13 -3.87 -6.17 -1.23
C ILE A 13 -4.01 -6.67 -2.67
N GLU A 14 -5.13 -7.31 -3.01
CA GLU A 14 -5.37 -7.82 -4.36
C GLU A 14 -5.40 -6.67 -5.40
N ARG A 15 -6.05 -5.55 -5.06
CA ARG A 15 -6.08 -4.36 -5.92
C ARG A 15 -4.69 -3.78 -6.13
N PHE A 16 -3.90 -3.69 -5.07
CA PHE A 16 -2.53 -3.20 -5.14
C PHE A 16 -1.66 -4.08 -6.06
N ALA A 17 -1.72 -5.41 -5.87
CA ALA A 17 -0.97 -6.37 -6.67
C ALA A 17 -1.30 -6.31 -8.17
N LYS A 18 -2.58 -6.11 -8.52
CA LYS A 18 -3.05 -5.98 -9.91
C LYS A 18 -2.76 -4.62 -10.54
N THR A 19 -2.51 -3.58 -9.73
CA THR A 19 -2.26 -2.22 -10.22
C THR A 19 -0.80 -2.10 -10.65
N PRO A 20 -0.49 -1.78 -11.93
CA PRO A 20 0.87 -1.56 -12.37
C PRO A 20 1.55 -0.43 -11.60
N ALA A 21 2.86 -0.52 -11.38
CA ALA A 21 3.61 0.45 -10.55
C ALA A 21 3.39 1.91 -10.97
N TYR A 22 3.40 2.21 -12.27
CA TYR A 22 3.20 3.56 -12.81
C TYR A 22 1.76 4.11 -12.67
N LYS A 23 0.82 3.29 -12.18
CA LYS A 23 -0.57 3.69 -11.88
C LYS A 23 -0.87 3.74 -10.37
N ARG A 24 0.10 3.42 -9.52
CA ARG A 24 -0.05 3.49 -8.06
C ARG A 24 0.20 4.91 -7.59
N GLN A 25 -0.39 5.28 -6.47
CA GLN A 25 -0.06 6.55 -5.83
C GLN A 25 1.37 6.49 -5.25
N PRO A 26 2.12 7.60 -5.24
CA PRO A 26 3.50 7.63 -4.74
C PRO A 26 3.66 7.00 -3.35
N GLU A 27 2.72 7.27 -2.45
CA GLU A 27 2.70 6.79 -1.06
C GLU A 27 2.58 5.26 -0.97
N GLN A 28 2.04 4.61 -2.00
CA GLN A 28 1.88 3.16 -2.05
C GLN A 28 3.14 2.43 -2.54
N LEU A 29 4.12 3.17 -3.07
CA LEU A 29 5.39 2.64 -3.53
C LEU A 29 6.49 2.79 -2.49
N LEU A 30 6.25 3.57 -1.43
CA LEU A 30 7.20 3.80 -0.36
C LEU A 30 7.42 2.51 0.47
N PRO A 31 8.66 2.24 0.89
CA PRO A 31 8.95 1.19 1.86
C PRO A 31 8.25 1.46 3.20
N GLU A 32 7.93 0.40 3.94
CA GLU A 32 7.43 0.54 5.31
C GLU A 32 8.48 1.24 6.19
N GLY A 33 8.16 2.45 6.66
CA GLY A 33 9.03 3.26 7.53
C GLY A 33 9.64 4.50 6.87
N GLU A 34 9.40 4.71 5.57
CA GLU A 34 9.72 5.97 4.90
C GLU A 34 8.44 6.81 4.82
N GLU A 35 8.29 7.75 5.77
CA GLU A 35 7.35 8.87 5.61
C GLU A 35 7.86 9.75 4.45
N GLU A 36 6.94 10.27 3.62
CA GLU A 36 7.27 11.21 2.56
C GLU A 36 8.20 12.29 3.13
N ALA A 37 9.48 12.23 2.78
CA ALA A 37 10.41 13.29 3.14
C ALA A 37 9.88 14.54 2.45
N ASP A 38 9.33 15.45 3.26
CA ASP A 38 8.65 16.67 2.85
C ASP A 38 9.30 17.29 1.61
N ALA A 39 8.45 17.58 0.63
CA ALA A 39 8.80 18.43 -0.49
C ALA A 39 8.97 19.88 0.02
N GLU A 40 10.20 20.28 0.33
CA GLU A 40 10.61 21.69 0.44
C GLU A 40 12.00 21.94 -0.18
#